data_AF-A0ABC9C763-F1
#
_entry.id   AF-A0ABC9C763-F1
#
_cell.length_a   1.000
_cell.length_b   1.000
_cell.length_c   1.000
_cell.angle_alpha   90.00
_cell.angle_beta   90.00
_cell.angle_gamma   90.00
#
_symmetry.space_group_name_H-M   'P 1'
#
loop_
_entity.id
_entity.type
_entity.pdbx_description
1 polymer ?
#
loop_
_entity_poly.entity_id
_entity_poly.type
_entity_poly.pdbx_seq_one_letter_code
_entity_poly.pdbx_strand_id
1 'polypeptide(L)'
;MEHDDYPMYPAVVNDEKLHRHVEDVGRRLLGPDKVRPGEKIMAGEDFAFYQQLVPGVMFGIGMRNEKAGSVHSVHNPHFFVDEDVIPIGAALHVALAERYLAEGSTLNGGGDLHSRS
;
A
#
# COMPACT_ATOMS: atom_id res chain seq x y z
N MET A 1 6.20 -3.86 -37.84
CA MET A 1 6.52 -2.92 -36.75
C MET A 1 6.85 -3.79 -35.56
N GLU A 2 8.14 -4.00 -35.33
CA GLU A 2 8.66 -4.79 -34.21
C GLU A 2 8.33 -4.01 -32.93
N HIS A 3 7.44 -4.54 -32.10
CA HIS A 3 6.89 -3.86 -30.92
C HIS A 3 7.72 -4.23 -29.67
N ASP A 4 9.05 -4.10 -29.73
CA ASP A 4 9.94 -4.65 -28.68
C ASP A 4 10.66 -3.59 -27.82
N ASP A 5 10.35 -2.31 -27.97
CA ASP A 5 10.99 -1.25 -27.16
C ASP A 5 10.21 -0.88 -25.88
N TYR A 6 8.95 -1.31 -25.73
CA TYR A 6 8.11 -0.97 -24.56
C TYR A 6 7.25 -2.15 -24.11
N PRO A 7 7.65 -2.89 -23.05
CA PRO A 7 6.85 -3.98 -22.53
C PRO A 7 5.53 -3.45 -21.94
N MET A 8 4.45 -4.20 -22.17
CA MET A 8 3.16 -3.96 -21.53
C MET A 8 3.31 -4.01 -20.01
N TYR A 9 2.51 -3.21 -19.29
CA TYR A 9 2.57 -3.19 -17.83
C TYR A 9 2.21 -4.58 -17.28
N PRO A 10 3.08 -5.18 -16.44
CA PRO A 10 2.73 -6.41 -15.75
C PRO A 10 1.54 -6.14 -14.81
N ALA A 11 0.89 -7.21 -14.36
CA ALA A 11 -0.15 -7.08 -13.34
C ALA A 11 0.47 -6.63 -12.02
N VAL A 12 -0.19 -5.71 -11.31
CA VAL A 12 0.11 -5.44 -9.90
C VAL A 12 -0.25 -6.68 -9.08
N VAL A 13 0.74 -7.26 -8.41
CA VAL A 13 0.58 -8.44 -7.56
C VAL A 13 1.16 -8.14 -6.20
N ASN A 14 0.28 -7.94 -5.22
CA ASN A 14 0.68 -7.64 -3.85
C ASN A 14 1.34 -8.86 -3.19
N ASP A 15 2.53 -8.65 -2.62
CA ASP A 15 3.18 -9.64 -1.76
C ASP A 15 2.28 -9.97 -0.55
N GLU A 16 2.13 -11.26 -0.24
CA GLU A 16 1.22 -11.72 0.80
C GLU A 16 1.61 -11.23 2.21
N LYS A 17 2.91 -11.15 2.51
CA LYS A 17 3.39 -10.70 3.82
C LYS A 17 3.18 -9.20 3.97
N LEU A 18 3.53 -8.43 2.95
CA LEU A 18 3.30 -6.98 2.95
C LEU A 18 1.81 -6.63 2.95
N HIS A 19 0.97 -7.43 2.29
CA HIS A 19 -0.48 -7.28 2.38
C HIS A 19 -0.99 -7.45 3.81
N ARG A 20 -0.55 -8.51 4.51
CA ARG A 20 -0.90 -8.73 5.93
C ARG A 20 -0.37 -7.62 6.84
N HIS A 21 0.81 -7.09 6.56
CA HIS A 21 1.37 -5.94 7.27
C HIS A 21 0.47 -4.71 7.14
N VAL A 22 0.04 -4.40 5.91
CA VAL A 22 -0.90 -3.29 5.66
C VAL A 22 -2.24 -3.50 6.38
N GLU A 23 -2.77 -4.72 6.35
CA GLU A 23 -4.02 -5.05 7.01
C GLU A 23 -3.93 -4.88 8.55
N ASP A 24 -2.89 -5.41 9.20
CA ASP A 24 -2.71 -5.30 10.65
C ASP A 24 -2.49 -3.85 11.09
N VAL A 25 -1.55 -3.14 10.44
CA VAL A 25 -1.26 -1.74 10.76
C VAL A 25 -2.49 -0.86 10.52
N GLY A 26 -3.16 -1.04 9.38
CA GLY A 26 -4.37 -0.31 9.06
C GLY A 26 -5.50 -0.54 10.08
N ARG A 27 -5.73 -1.79 10.50
CA ARG A 27 -6.77 -2.12 11.49
C ARG A 27 -6.46 -1.54 12.86
N ARG A 28 -5.19 -1.51 13.27
CA ARG A 28 -4.76 -0.90 14.53
C ARG A 28 -4.92 0.62 14.52
N LEU A 29 -4.61 1.26 13.39
CA LEU A 29 -4.64 2.72 13.27
C LEU A 29 -6.08 3.25 13.06
N LEU A 30 -6.88 2.60 12.23
CA LEU A 30 -8.17 3.10 11.74
C LEU A 30 -9.38 2.37 12.36
N GLY A 31 -9.13 1.24 13.03
CA GLY A 31 -10.17 0.33 13.52
C GLY A 31 -10.50 -0.78 12.51
N PRO A 32 -10.99 -1.93 13.00
CA PRO A 32 -11.18 -3.13 12.18
C PRO A 32 -12.18 -2.94 11.03
N ASP A 33 -13.22 -2.12 11.24
CA ASP A 33 -14.30 -1.91 10.27
C ASP A 33 -13.92 -0.94 9.12
N LYS A 34 -12.75 -0.30 9.22
CA LYS A 34 -12.24 0.68 8.26
C LYS A 34 -11.26 0.10 7.25
N VAL A 35 -10.88 -1.17 7.41
CA VAL A 35 -10.02 -1.89 6.48
C VAL A 35 -10.82 -3.00 5.80
N ARG A 36 -10.82 -3.03 4.47
CA ARG A 36 -11.56 -4.00 3.68
C ARG A 36 -10.64 -4.60 2.61
N PRO A 37 -10.87 -5.85 2.20
CA PRO A 37 -10.19 -6.42 1.05
C PRO A 37 -10.40 -5.55 -0.20
N GLY A 38 -9.33 -5.28 -0.93
CA GLY A 38 -9.41 -4.61 -2.22
C GLY A 38 -10.03 -5.52 -3.28
N GLU A 39 -10.74 -4.92 -4.23
CA GLU A 39 -11.24 -5.63 -5.40
C GLU A 39 -10.17 -5.68 -6.49
N LYS A 40 -10.16 -6.76 -7.28
CA LYS A 40 -9.31 -6.83 -8.47
C LYS A 40 -9.91 -5.92 -9.54
N ILE A 41 -9.08 -5.06 -10.12
CA ILE A 41 -9.49 -4.14 -11.18
C ILE A 41 -8.62 -4.36 -12.42
N MET A 42 -9.12 -3.91 -13.58
CA MET A 42 -8.43 -4.02 -14.87
C MET A 42 -7.63 -2.76 -15.22
N ALA A 43 -7.25 -1.96 -14.21
CA ALA A 43 -6.44 -0.76 -14.42
C ALA A 43 -4.98 -1.14 -14.76
N GLY A 44 -4.38 -0.42 -15.70
CA GLY A 44 -2.95 -0.51 -15.96
C GLY A 44 -2.20 0.42 -15.02
N GLU A 45 -1.28 -0.14 -14.23
CA GLU A 45 -0.54 0.57 -13.18
C GLU A 45 0.94 0.21 -13.25
N ASP A 46 1.81 1.22 -13.33
CA ASP A 46 3.25 1.03 -13.54
C ASP A 46 4.00 0.63 -12.26
N PHE A 47 3.34 0.75 -11.09
CA PHE A 47 3.83 0.20 -9.82
C PHE A 47 4.26 -1.27 -9.93
N ALA A 48 3.63 -2.02 -10.84
CA ALA A 48 3.94 -3.41 -11.13
C ALA A 48 5.40 -3.64 -11.54
N PHE A 49 6.09 -2.65 -12.12
CA PHE A 49 7.51 -2.75 -12.45
C PHE A 49 8.41 -2.76 -11.21
N TYR A 50 8.08 -1.99 -10.16
CA TYR A 50 8.80 -2.07 -8.89
C TYR A 50 8.64 -3.46 -8.27
N GLN A 51 7.43 -4.04 -8.37
CA GLN A 51 7.14 -5.38 -7.88
C GLN A 51 7.88 -6.50 -8.63
N GLN A 52 8.46 -6.24 -9.82
CA GLN A 52 9.33 -7.20 -10.50
C GLN A 52 10.71 -7.32 -9.82
N LEU A 53 11.13 -6.31 -9.05
CA LEU A 53 12.47 -6.23 -8.47
C LEU A 53 12.48 -6.53 -6.97
N VAL A 54 11.44 -6.08 -6.25
CA VAL A 54 11.31 -6.23 -4.80
C VAL A 54 9.87 -6.52 -4.40
N PRO A 55 9.62 -7.20 -3.27
CA PRO A 55 8.27 -7.34 -2.74
C PRO A 55 7.63 -5.96 -2.56
N GLY A 56 6.42 -5.79 -3.10
CA GLY A 56 5.67 -4.54 -2.99
C GLY A 56 4.20 -4.79 -2.69
N VAL A 57 3.56 -3.81 -2.09
CA VAL A 57 2.11 -3.79 -1.82
C VAL A 57 1.54 -2.43 -2.22
N MET A 58 0.43 -2.46 -2.95
CA MET A 58 -0.36 -1.29 -3.30
C MET A 58 -1.75 -1.42 -2.69
N PHE A 59 -2.26 -0.33 -2.13
CA PHE A 59 -3.57 -0.26 -1.49
C PHE A 59 -4.24 1.09 -1.79
N GLY A 60 -5.57 1.11 -1.76
CA GLY A 60 -6.35 2.32 -1.95
C GLY A 60 -6.76 2.96 -0.63
N ILE A 61 -6.92 4.29 -0.64
CA ILE A 61 -7.56 5.05 0.45
C ILE A 61 -8.90 5.55 -0.09
N GLY A 62 -9.98 5.15 0.59
CA GLY A 62 -11.33 5.54 0.18
C GLY A 62 -11.57 7.03 0.36
N MET A 63 -11.91 7.73 -0.73
CA MET A 63 -12.16 9.19 -0.75
C MET A 63 -13.61 9.57 -1.08
N ARG A 64 -14.50 8.58 -1.27
CA ARG A 64 -15.89 8.83 -1.65
C ARG A 64 -16.65 9.52 -0.51
N ASN A 65 -17.12 10.74 -0.74
CA ASN A 65 -17.83 11.55 0.23
C ASN A 65 -19.03 12.27 -0.40
N GLU A 66 -20.24 11.78 -0.12
CA GLU A 66 -21.51 12.35 -0.62
C GLU A 66 -21.75 13.78 -0.14
N LYS A 67 -21.30 14.11 1.08
CA LYS A 67 -21.50 15.44 1.69
C LYS A 67 -20.60 16.48 1.05
N ALA A 68 -19.35 16.12 0.76
CA ALA A 68 -18.41 16.99 0.07
C ALA A 68 -18.67 17.04 -1.45
N GLY A 69 -19.30 16.00 -2.02
CA GLY A 69 -19.51 15.84 -3.46
C GLY A 69 -18.41 15.08 -4.18
N SER A 70 -17.40 14.55 -3.46
CA SER A 70 -16.33 13.71 -4.03
C SER A 70 -16.90 12.31 -4.31
N VAL A 71 -17.61 12.18 -5.43
CA VAL A 71 -18.36 10.95 -5.78
C VAL A 71 -18.01 10.40 -7.15
N HIS A 72 -17.29 11.19 -7.96
CA HIS A 72 -16.88 10.82 -9.30
C HIS A 72 -15.60 9.98 -9.27
N SER A 73 -15.47 9.04 -10.20
CA SER A 73 -14.26 8.21 -10.32
C SER A 73 -13.08 9.01 -10.84
N VAL A 74 -11.88 8.48 -10.65
CA VAL A 74 -10.68 8.94 -11.36
C VAL A 74 -10.92 8.97 -12.87
N HIS A 75 -10.26 9.91 -13.57
CA HIS A 75 -10.45 10.24 -14.98
C HIS A 75 -11.78 10.91 -15.39
N ASN A 76 -12.68 11.20 -14.45
CA ASN A 76 -13.87 12.01 -14.73
C ASN A 76 -13.52 13.52 -14.67
N PRO A 77 -14.06 14.39 -15.57
CA PRO A 77 -13.80 15.84 -15.53
C PRO A 77 -14.33 16.56 -14.28
N HIS A 78 -15.28 15.96 -13.57
CA HIS A 78 -15.80 16.46 -12.29
C HIS A 78 -15.11 15.83 -11.08
N PHE A 79 -14.07 15.02 -11.30
CA PHE A 79 -13.30 14.42 -10.22
C PHE A 79 -12.62 15.51 -9.37
N PHE A 80 -12.79 15.40 -8.06
CA PHE A 80 -11.94 16.05 -7.07
C PHE A 80 -11.83 15.15 -5.85
N VAL A 81 -10.76 15.35 -5.08
CA VAL A 81 -10.43 14.55 -3.90
C VAL A 81 -11.09 15.16 -2.66
N ASP A 82 -11.62 14.32 -1.78
CA ASP A 82 -11.93 14.71 -0.41
C ASP A 82 -10.62 14.86 0.40
N GLU A 83 -10.20 16.10 0.66
CA GLU A 83 -8.91 16.38 1.30
C GLU A 83 -8.83 15.90 2.76
N ASP A 84 -9.97 15.63 3.42
CA ASP A 84 -10.02 15.09 4.78
C ASP A 84 -9.34 13.71 4.88
N VAL A 85 -9.14 13.00 3.75
CA VAL A 85 -8.45 11.70 3.73
C VAL A 85 -6.93 11.82 3.61
N ILE A 86 -6.39 12.99 3.29
CA ILE A 86 -4.94 13.19 3.13
C ILE A 86 -4.19 12.89 4.45
N PRO A 87 -4.63 13.40 5.62
CA PRO A 87 -3.99 13.05 6.90
C PRO A 87 -4.03 11.54 7.21
N ILE A 88 -5.10 10.85 6.81
CA ILE A 88 -5.24 9.39 6.97
C ILE A 88 -4.17 8.68 6.15
N GLY A 89 -4.00 9.07 4.88
CA GLY A 89 -2.99 8.49 4.00
C GLY A 89 -1.57 8.71 4.50
N ALA A 90 -1.27 9.91 4.97
CA ALA A 90 0.04 10.24 5.55
C ALA A 90 0.32 9.42 6.82
N ALA A 91 -0.64 9.38 7.76
CA ALA A 91 -0.49 8.62 9.00
C ALA A 91 -0.33 7.11 8.74
N LEU A 92 -1.06 6.56 7.78
CA LEU A 92 -0.93 5.15 7.40
C LEU A 92 0.45 4.84 6.82
N HIS A 93 0.96 5.67 5.90
CA HIS A 93 2.32 5.46 5.35
C HIS A 93 3.41 5.51 6.42
N VAL A 94 3.34 6.49 7.33
CA VAL A 94 4.29 6.59 8.45
C VAL A 94 4.21 5.36 9.34
N ALA A 95 2.99 4.96 9.76
CA ALA A 95 2.80 3.80 10.62
C ALA A 95 3.30 2.50 9.98
N LEU A 96 3.10 2.33 8.66
CA LEU A 96 3.60 1.17 7.92
C LEU A 96 5.12 1.11 7.94
N ALA A 97 5.79 2.23 7.67
CA ALA A 97 7.24 2.33 7.66
C ALA A 97 7.83 2.09 9.06
N GLU A 98 7.30 2.76 10.09
CA GLU A 98 7.78 2.62 11.47
C GLU A 98 7.65 1.17 11.96
N ARG A 99 6.50 0.53 11.73
CA ARG A 99 6.26 -0.85 12.16
C ARG A 99 7.13 -1.84 11.40
N TYR A 100 7.26 -1.68 10.09
CA TYR A 100 8.13 -2.54 9.28
C TYR A 100 9.58 -2.48 9.75
N LEU A 101 10.10 -1.27 10.02
CA LEU A 101 11.47 -1.08 10.52
C LEU A 101 11.65 -1.61 11.94
N ALA A 102 10.66 -1.42 12.82
CA ALA A 102 10.71 -1.95 14.19
C ALA A 102 10.76 -3.49 14.19
N GLU A 103 9.94 -4.15 13.38
CA GLU A 103 9.91 -5.60 13.23
C GLU A 103 11.22 -6.13 12.62
N GLY A 104 11.75 -5.47 11.58
CA GLY A 104 13.06 -5.81 11.01
C GLY A 104 14.21 -5.62 12.02
N SER A 105 14.12 -4.63 12.90
CA SER A 105 15.12 -4.38 13.94
C SER A 105 15.11 -5.47 15.02
N THR A 106 13.94 -6.04 15.35
CA THR A 106 13.84 -7.14 16.31
C THR A 106 14.48 -8.45 15.82
N LEU A 107 14.58 -8.65 14.50
CA LEU A 107 15.23 -9.82 13.91
C LEU A 107 16.77 -9.70 13.88
N ASN A 108 17.30 -8.48 13.79
CA ASN A 108 18.73 -8.22 13.77
C ASN A 108 19.38 -8.12 15.17
N GLY A 109 18.58 -8.12 16.25
CA GLY A 109 19.07 -8.02 17.64
C GLY A 109 19.38 -9.36 18.34
N GLY A 110 19.24 -10.51 17.66
CA GLY A 110 19.38 -11.85 18.25
C GLY A 110 20.73 -12.55 18.06
N GLY A 111 21.73 -11.88 17.47
CA GLY A 111 23.04 -12.46 17.17
C GLY A 111 24.10 -12.14 18.22
N ASP A 112 24.24 -13.07 19.18
CA ASP A 112 25.46 -13.46 19.92
C ASP A 112 26.28 -12.38 20.65
N LEU A 113 26.29 -12.44 21.99
CA LEU A 113 27.39 -11.99 22.86
C LEU A 113 27.24 -12.62 24.26
N HIS A 114 27.86 -13.79 24.47
CA HIS A 114 28.35 -14.43 25.71
C HIS A 114 28.00 -15.94 25.69
N SER A 115 28.91 -16.91 25.75
CA SER A 115 30.21 -16.93 26.43
C SER A 115 31.15 -18.00 25.81
N ARG A 116 32.37 -17.58 25.51
CA ARG A 116 33.56 -18.44 25.58
C ARG A 116 34.53 -17.77 26.54
N SER A 117 34.56 -18.27 27.76
CA SER A 117 35.72 -18.33 28.67
C SER A 117 35.41 -19.33 29.75
#